data_AF-A0ABC9B0U1-F1
#
_entry.id   AF-A0ABC9B0U1-F1
#
_cell.length_a   1.000
_cell.length_b   1.000
_cell.length_c   1.000
_cell.angle_alpha   90.00
_cell.angle_beta   90.00
_cell.angle_gamma   90.00
#
_symmetry.space_group_name_H-M   'P 1'
#
loop_
_entity.id
_entity.type
_entity.pdbx_description
1 polymer ?
#
loop_
_entity_poly.entity_id
_entity_poly.type
_entity_poly.pdbx_seq_one_letter_code
_entity_poly.pdbx_strand_id
1 'polypeptide(L)'
;MERVHDFMRVRSKNATSSLKPNQSHFRGKNPTKQYFSLLLIQQSPDGDIIDCVPISKQPAFDHPLLKNHTIQMQPSRHPYGDSKIASHPVTQTWQQNGKCPENTIPIRRTKEEDVLRASSVNWYGKKTPEDLQKFHLKASANSGHQYAVASSATGNYYGTEANINLWKPMTESPQDFSLTQLWVVAGFYSTNDLNTIETGWQVYQSFYGDNNPRLFIYWTRDAYKSTGCYNLRCPGFVQTNNQIAIGGALSPQSAYGGSQYEVCFLVWKDPGSGNWWLQVGGIDLGYWPSSIFTRLANRASYIQWGGEVAPSENGQTSTQMGSGHFPSEGFGKASYIRNIQTVDSSNSLSSANGLSLINPTPNCYNVQTGTSSNDWGTYMFYGGPGRNSNCP
;
A
#
# COMPACT_ATOMS: atom_id res chain seq x y z
N MET A 1 -10.32 -63.42 52.11
CA MET A 1 -11.41 -64.10 51.37
C MET A 1 -11.41 -63.47 49.99
N GLU A 2 -10.50 -63.94 49.12
CA GLU A 2 -10.76 -64.98 48.09
C GLU A 2 -11.53 -64.37 46.90
N ARG A 3 -11.12 -64.46 45.63
CA ARG A 3 -9.99 -65.11 44.94
C ARG A 3 -9.74 -64.35 43.63
N VAL A 4 -8.46 -64.23 43.30
CA VAL A 4 -7.90 -64.01 41.96
C VAL A 4 -7.69 -65.38 41.32
N HIS A 5 -7.97 -65.52 40.02
CA HIS A 5 -7.30 -66.46 39.10
C HIS A 5 -7.05 -65.66 37.79
N ASP A 6 -5.82 -65.33 37.36
CA ASP A 6 -4.70 -66.19 36.93
C ASP A 6 -5.06 -66.88 35.59
N PHE A 7 -4.38 -66.66 34.46
CA PHE A 7 -2.99 -67.03 34.15
C PHE A 7 -2.50 -66.17 32.95
N MET A 8 -1.36 -65.46 33.03
CA MET A 8 0.03 -65.90 32.67
C MET A 8 0.26 -66.15 31.17
N ARG A 9 1.40 -65.85 30.54
CA ARG A 9 2.68 -65.14 30.78
C ARG A 9 3.57 -65.58 29.61
N VAL A 10 4.43 -64.73 29.01
CA VAL A 10 5.85 -65.05 28.69
C VAL A 10 6.59 -63.75 28.28
N ARG A 11 7.53 -63.37 29.16
CA ARG A 11 8.91 -62.83 28.99
C ARG A 11 9.21 -61.91 27.79
N SER A 12 9.55 -60.63 28.01
CA SER A 12 10.85 -60.07 28.45
C SER A 12 12.01 -60.23 27.45
N LYS A 13 12.46 -59.09 26.90
CA LYS A 13 13.87 -58.65 26.86
C LYS A 13 13.99 -57.24 26.28
N ASN A 14 14.79 -56.43 26.98
CA ASN A 14 15.22 -55.09 26.61
C ASN A 14 15.92 -55.07 25.23
N ALA A 15 15.57 -54.07 24.41
CA ALA A 15 16.48 -53.46 23.44
C ALA A 15 15.99 -52.04 23.13
N THR A 16 16.69 -51.06 23.68
CA THR A 16 16.64 -49.66 23.27
C THR A 16 16.99 -49.57 21.78
N SER A 17 16.04 -49.17 20.94
CA SER A 17 16.33 -48.79 19.55
C SER A 17 15.86 -47.37 19.30
N SER A 18 16.83 -46.53 18.98
CA SER A 18 16.72 -45.16 18.54
C SER A 18 16.11 -45.12 17.14
N LEU A 19 14.84 -44.73 17.05
CA LEU A 19 14.21 -44.41 15.79
C LEU A 19 14.64 -42.98 15.38
N LYS A 20 15.68 -42.93 14.55
CA LYS A 20 16.04 -41.75 13.76
C LYS A 20 14.90 -41.45 12.77
N PRO A 21 14.37 -40.21 12.69
CA PRO A 21 13.52 -39.83 11.58
C PRO A 21 14.36 -39.69 10.32
N ASN A 22 13.90 -40.34 9.24
CA ASN A 22 14.44 -40.27 7.89
C ASN A 22 14.65 -38.80 7.45
N GLN A 23 15.92 -38.42 7.27
CA GLN A 23 16.28 -37.26 6.45
C GLN A 23 16.14 -37.64 4.98
N SER A 24 14.93 -37.45 4.43
CA SER A 24 14.78 -37.32 2.99
C SER A 24 15.20 -35.91 2.58
N HIS A 25 16.14 -35.85 1.63
CA HIS A 25 16.70 -34.64 1.04
C HIS A 25 15.60 -33.67 0.55
N PHE A 26 15.34 -32.61 1.32
CA PHE A 26 14.80 -31.37 0.80
C PHE A 26 15.95 -30.43 0.47
N ARG A 27 16.44 -30.48 -0.78
CA ARG A 27 17.13 -29.35 -1.42
C ARG A 27 16.08 -28.27 -1.76
N GLY A 28 15.53 -27.64 -0.72
CA GLY A 28 14.81 -26.38 -0.83
C GLY A 28 15.82 -25.23 -0.87
N LYS A 29 15.75 -24.38 -1.89
CA LYS A 29 16.58 -23.19 -2.00
C LYS A 29 16.30 -22.27 -0.80
N ASN A 30 17.32 -21.99 0.01
CA ASN A 30 17.30 -20.93 1.02
C ASN A 30 16.81 -19.61 0.40
N PRO A 31 15.88 -18.86 1.03
CA PRO A 31 15.48 -17.53 0.57
C PRO A 31 16.54 -16.45 0.84
N THR A 32 17.59 -16.76 1.58
CA THR A 32 18.70 -15.83 1.87
C THR A 32 19.72 -15.80 0.73
N LYS A 33 19.30 -15.29 -0.45
CA LYS A 33 20.27 -14.60 -1.32
C LYS A 33 20.55 -13.24 -0.69
N GLN A 34 21.51 -13.23 0.22
CA GLN A 34 22.02 -12.02 0.85
C GLN A 34 22.69 -11.16 -0.23
N TYR A 35 22.05 -10.06 -0.58
CA TYR A 35 22.53 -9.11 -1.57
C TYR A 35 23.83 -8.44 -1.08
N PHE A 36 24.98 -8.96 -1.51
CA PHE A 36 26.28 -8.30 -1.35
C PHE A 36 26.41 -7.16 -2.38
N SER A 37 25.89 -5.98 -2.01
CA SER A 37 26.49 -4.67 -2.30
C SER A 37 25.69 -3.56 -1.62
N LEU A 38 25.67 -3.56 -0.30
CA LEU A 38 25.17 -2.44 0.48
C LEU A 38 26.26 -1.37 0.52
N LEU A 39 25.93 -0.14 0.15
CA LEU A 39 26.88 0.97 0.20
C LEU A 39 26.83 1.71 1.53
N LEU A 40 25.64 1.77 2.14
CA LEU A 40 25.43 2.41 3.44
C LEU A 40 24.20 1.77 4.11
N ILE A 41 24.26 1.63 5.42
CA ILE A 41 23.15 1.19 6.27
C ILE A 41 22.88 2.31 7.26
N GLN A 42 21.63 2.76 7.35
CA GLN A 42 21.21 3.80 8.28
C GLN A 42 20.14 3.24 9.23
N GLN A 43 20.28 3.52 10.52
CA GLN A 43 19.31 3.12 11.54
C GLN A 43 18.46 4.32 11.94
N SER A 44 17.19 4.31 11.57
CA SER A 44 16.21 5.35 11.86
C SER A 44 15.83 5.39 13.35
N PRO A 45 15.46 6.56 13.90
CA PRO A 45 14.98 6.69 15.28
C PRO A 45 13.77 5.81 15.63
N ASP A 46 12.92 5.49 14.66
CA ASP A 46 11.77 4.58 14.81
C ASP A 46 12.14 3.09 14.72
N GLY A 47 13.43 2.76 14.63
CA GLY A 47 13.95 1.40 14.58
C GLY A 47 14.01 0.79 13.17
N ASP A 48 13.62 1.53 12.13
CA ASP A 48 13.83 1.10 10.74
C ASP A 48 15.32 1.01 10.41
N ILE A 49 15.67 0.04 9.57
CA ILE A 49 16.99 -0.05 8.94
C ILE A 49 16.81 0.24 7.46
N ILE A 50 17.49 1.27 6.95
CA ILE A 50 17.48 1.67 5.55
C ILE A 50 18.78 1.21 4.89
N ASP A 51 18.63 0.38 3.88
CA ASP A 51 19.69 -0.12 3.02
C ASP A 51 19.82 0.75 1.78
N CYS A 52 20.96 1.43 1.61
CA CYS A 52 21.25 2.14 0.37
C CYS A 52 21.81 1.17 -0.67
N VAL A 53 20.97 0.80 -1.64
CA VAL A 53 21.25 -0.19 -2.68
C VAL A 53 21.56 0.51 -3.99
N PRO A 54 22.64 0.14 -4.72
CA PRO A 54 22.90 0.67 -6.05
C PRO A 54 21.66 0.59 -6.94
N ILE A 55 21.35 1.67 -7.67
CA ILE A 55 20.14 1.77 -8.48
C ILE A 55 20.00 0.62 -9.49
N SER A 56 21.11 0.09 -10.01
CA SER A 56 21.17 -1.03 -10.95
C SER A 56 20.94 -2.41 -10.33
N LYS A 57 20.86 -2.51 -8.99
CA LYS A 57 20.69 -3.75 -8.23
C LYS A 57 19.40 -3.78 -7.41
N GLN A 58 18.49 -2.86 -7.69
CA GLN A 58 17.21 -2.81 -7.01
C GLN A 58 16.31 -4.01 -7.37
N PRO A 59 15.35 -4.37 -6.50
CA PRO A 59 14.47 -5.52 -6.71
C PRO A 59 13.69 -5.51 -8.03
N ALA A 60 13.45 -4.33 -8.62
CA ALA A 60 12.71 -4.19 -9.87
C ALA A 60 13.18 -5.16 -10.98
N PHE A 61 14.49 -5.40 -11.07
CA PHE A 61 15.10 -6.18 -12.15
C PHE A 61 15.03 -7.69 -11.97
N ASP A 62 14.51 -8.17 -10.84
CA ASP A 62 14.12 -9.58 -10.71
C ASP A 62 12.86 -9.90 -11.54
N HIS A 63 12.16 -8.88 -12.05
CA HIS A 63 11.01 -9.06 -12.93
C HIS A 63 11.48 -9.61 -14.29
N PRO A 64 10.89 -10.71 -14.81
CA PRO A 64 11.36 -11.34 -16.05
C PRO A 64 11.44 -10.39 -17.26
N LEU A 65 10.51 -9.43 -17.34
CA LEU A 65 10.47 -8.43 -18.42
C LEU A 65 11.47 -7.28 -18.25
N LEU A 66 12.15 -7.15 -17.10
CA LEU A 66 13.00 -6.00 -16.77
C LEU A 66 14.50 -6.34 -16.65
N LYS A 67 14.92 -7.56 -16.99
CA LYS A 67 16.32 -8.01 -16.82
C LYS A 67 17.36 -7.13 -17.54
N ASN A 68 17.00 -6.56 -18.69
CA ASN A 68 17.85 -5.68 -19.50
C ASN A 68 17.23 -4.28 -19.63
N HIS A 69 16.44 -3.88 -18.63
CA HIS A 69 15.73 -2.60 -18.67
C HIS A 69 16.72 -1.43 -18.59
N THR A 70 16.58 -0.47 -19.50
CA THR A 70 17.35 0.78 -19.43
C THR A 70 16.66 1.74 -18.47
N ILE A 71 17.37 2.15 -17.43
CA ILE A 71 16.80 3.00 -16.38
C ILE A 71 16.56 4.41 -16.94
N GLN A 72 15.30 4.80 -17.04
CA GLN A 72 14.89 6.18 -17.26
C GLN A 72 15.09 6.97 -15.95
N MET A 73 16.10 7.84 -15.88
CA MET A 73 16.42 8.57 -14.63
C MET A 73 15.41 9.68 -14.29
N GLN A 74 14.75 10.26 -15.29
CA GLN A 74 13.77 11.34 -15.15
C GLN A 74 12.63 11.18 -16.17
N PRO A 75 11.40 11.63 -15.86
CA PRO A 75 10.31 11.63 -16.82
C PRO A 75 10.66 12.53 -18.03
N SER A 76 10.10 12.23 -19.20
CA SER A 76 10.30 13.10 -20.37
C SER A 76 9.58 14.43 -20.22
N ARG A 77 8.44 14.42 -19.52
CA ARG A 77 7.61 15.60 -19.29
C ARG A 77 6.65 15.39 -18.11
N HIS A 78 6.57 16.38 -17.22
CA HIS A 78 5.51 16.48 -16.21
C HIS A 78 4.19 16.97 -16.84
N PRO A 79 3.02 16.64 -16.26
CA PRO A 79 1.75 17.17 -16.75
C PRO A 79 1.70 18.70 -16.76
N TYR A 80 1.07 19.27 -17.79
CA TYR A 80 0.81 20.71 -17.90
C TYR A 80 -0.35 21.13 -17.00
N GLY A 81 -0.23 22.29 -16.37
CA GLY A 81 -1.28 22.86 -15.53
C GLY A 81 -0.76 23.24 -14.14
N ASP A 82 -1.65 23.79 -13.33
CA ASP A 82 -1.33 24.22 -11.98
C ASP A 82 -1.27 23.00 -11.04
N SER A 83 -0.09 22.41 -10.92
CA SER A 83 0.19 21.46 -9.84
C SER A 83 0.11 22.18 -8.49
N LYS A 84 -0.66 21.61 -7.56
CA LYS A 84 -0.95 22.24 -6.26
C LYS A 84 -0.20 21.53 -5.14
N ILE A 85 1.13 21.48 -5.22
CA ILE A 85 1.96 20.86 -4.17
C ILE A 85 1.74 21.60 -2.83
N ALA A 86 1.39 20.86 -1.78
CA ALA A 86 1.23 21.42 -0.44
C ALA A 86 2.51 22.09 0.09
N SER A 87 2.34 23.23 0.79
CA SER A 87 3.43 24.04 1.32
C SER A 87 4.13 23.44 2.56
N HIS A 88 3.49 22.49 3.24
CA HIS A 88 4.02 21.82 4.43
C HIS A 88 4.42 20.38 4.07
N PRO A 89 5.64 20.16 3.55
CA PRO A 89 6.04 18.84 3.11
C PRO A 89 6.16 17.91 4.31
N VAL A 90 5.47 16.78 4.24
CA VAL A 90 5.72 15.63 5.12
C VAL A 90 7.09 15.04 4.77
N THR A 91 7.84 14.70 5.81
CA THR A 91 9.18 14.09 5.75
C THR A 91 9.13 12.64 6.22
N GLN A 92 10.25 11.94 6.13
CA GLN A 92 10.39 10.60 6.71
C GLN A 92 11.34 10.59 7.89
N THR A 93 10.99 9.84 8.94
CA THR A 93 11.75 9.80 10.20
C THR A 93 13.23 9.48 10.00
N TRP A 94 13.55 8.56 9.09
CA TRP A 94 14.93 8.14 8.81
C TRP A 94 15.80 9.23 8.19
N GLN A 95 15.19 10.26 7.58
CA GLN A 95 15.91 11.37 6.95
C GLN A 95 16.66 12.25 7.97
N GLN A 96 16.35 12.12 9.26
CA GLN A 96 17.14 12.72 10.35
C GLN A 96 18.60 12.24 10.34
N ASN A 97 18.87 11.06 9.76
CA ASN A 97 20.20 10.50 9.59
C ASN A 97 20.83 10.79 8.21
N GLY A 98 20.21 11.68 7.43
CA GLY A 98 20.67 12.08 6.10
C GLY A 98 19.89 11.41 4.97
N LYS A 99 20.56 11.25 3.83
CA LYS A 99 20.01 10.64 2.61
C LYS A 99 20.92 9.53 2.10
N CYS A 100 20.40 8.65 1.26
CA CYS A 100 21.26 7.67 0.60
C CYS A 100 22.22 8.35 -0.39
N PRO A 101 23.42 7.80 -0.63
CA PRO A 101 24.36 8.34 -1.62
C PRO A 101 23.76 8.46 -3.03
N GLU A 102 24.36 9.29 -3.88
CA GLU A 102 23.98 9.33 -5.30
C GLU A 102 24.12 7.95 -5.96
N ASN A 103 23.31 7.69 -6.99
CA ASN A 103 23.25 6.40 -7.70
C ASN A 103 22.82 5.20 -6.83
N THR A 104 22.19 5.46 -5.67
CA THR A 104 21.58 4.44 -4.82
C THR A 104 20.13 4.77 -4.52
N ILE A 105 19.36 3.78 -4.07
CA ILE A 105 18.00 3.96 -3.58
C ILE A 105 17.90 3.47 -2.13
N PRO A 106 17.16 4.16 -1.26
CA PRO A 106 16.85 3.68 0.08
C PRO A 106 15.82 2.55 0.03
N ILE A 107 16.15 1.40 0.60
CA ILE A 107 15.24 0.28 0.77
C ILE A 107 15.08 0.00 2.26
N ARG A 108 13.84 0.05 2.78
CA ARG A 108 13.58 -0.41 4.14
C ARG A 108 13.81 -1.91 4.24
N ARG A 109 14.74 -2.32 5.09
CA ARG A 109 15.05 -3.73 5.33
C ARG A 109 13.83 -4.44 5.93
N THR A 110 13.48 -5.59 5.37
CA THR A 110 12.52 -6.51 6.00
C THR A 110 13.26 -7.34 7.04
N LYS A 111 12.81 -7.28 8.29
CA LYS A 111 13.41 -8.02 9.41
C LYS A 111 12.75 -9.39 9.56
N GLU A 112 13.42 -10.30 10.29
CA GLU A 112 12.86 -11.62 10.59
C GLU A 112 11.54 -11.50 11.37
N GLU A 113 11.51 -10.63 12.38
CA GLU A 113 10.30 -10.31 13.14
C GLU A 113 9.12 -9.85 12.26
N ASP A 114 9.41 -9.18 11.14
CA ASP A 114 8.38 -8.73 10.21
C ASP A 114 7.71 -9.89 9.49
N VAL A 115 8.50 -10.88 9.11
CA VAL A 115 8.01 -12.10 8.44
C VAL A 115 7.29 -13.00 9.43
N LEU A 116 7.77 -13.09 10.67
CA LEU A 116 7.16 -13.91 11.73
C LEU A 116 5.80 -13.39 12.19
N ARG A 117 5.51 -12.09 12.07
CA ARG A 117 4.18 -11.52 12.30
C ARG A 117 3.17 -11.88 11.21
N ALA A 118 3.63 -12.28 10.03
CA ALA A 118 2.76 -12.68 8.95
C ALA A 118 2.22 -14.10 9.16
N SER A 119 0.95 -14.32 8.87
CA SER A 119 0.34 -15.66 8.91
C SER A 119 0.97 -16.65 7.92
N SER A 120 1.62 -16.15 6.87
CA SER A 120 2.33 -16.96 5.88
C SER A 120 3.48 -16.18 5.23
N VAL A 121 4.67 -16.78 5.19
CA VAL A 121 5.86 -16.24 4.51
C VAL A 121 5.60 -16.05 3.01
N ASN A 122 4.89 -17.00 2.37
CA ASN A 122 4.57 -16.95 0.94
C ASN A 122 3.57 -15.85 0.59
N TRP A 123 2.81 -15.40 1.60
CA TRP A 123 1.76 -14.42 1.46
C TRP A 123 2.14 -13.03 1.97
N TYR A 124 3.29 -12.91 2.61
CA TYR A 124 3.67 -11.69 3.30
C TYR A 124 3.77 -10.48 2.35
N GLY A 125 2.84 -9.54 2.52
CA GLY A 125 2.74 -8.33 1.70
C GLY A 125 1.86 -8.43 0.46
N LYS A 126 1.20 -9.57 0.19
CA LYS A 126 0.26 -9.74 -0.92
C LYS A 126 -1.19 -9.50 -0.44
N LYS A 127 -2.05 -8.93 -1.29
CA LYS A 127 -3.52 -8.81 -1.07
C LYS A 127 -4.25 -10.01 -1.68
N THR A 128 -5.13 -10.70 -0.95
CA THR A 128 -5.70 -11.97 -1.48
C THR A 128 -6.84 -11.66 -2.44
N PRO A 129 -7.08 -12.51 -3.46
CA PRO A 129 -8.26 -12.37 -4.30
C PRO A 129 -9.58 -12.45 -3.52
N GLU A 130 -9.63 -13.26 -2.45
CA GLU A 130 -10.82 -13.49 -1.62
C GLU A 130 -11.21 -12.26 -0.80
N ASP A 131 -10.22 -11.48 -0.33
CA ASP A 131 -10.44 -10.23 0.40
C ASP A 131 -11.02 -9.13 -0.49
N LEU A 132 -10.72 -9.16 -1.79
CA LEU A 132 -11.02 -8.09 -2.75
C LEU A 132 -12.25 -8.38 -3.64
N GLN A 133 -12.65 -9.64 -3.81
CA GLN A 133 -13.81 -10.00 -4.67
C GLN A 133 -15.16 -9.48 -4.11
N LYS A 134 -15.19 -9.09 -2.82
CA LYS A 134 -16.35 -8.48 -2.15
C LYS A 134 -16.58 -7.00 -2.51
N PHE A 135 -15.69 -6.39 -3.30
CA PHE A 135 -15.78 -5.01 -3.78
C PHE A 135 -16.92 -4.77 -4.79
N HIS A 136 -17.44 -5.82 -5.45
CA HIS A 136 -18.47 -5.71 -6.49
C HIS A 136 -19.79 -6.40 -6.19
N LEU A 137 -19.83 -7.27 -5.18
CA LEU A 137 -21.06 -7.92 -4.74
C LEU A 137 -21.41 -7.36 -3.38
N LYS A 138 -22.44 -6.49 -3.32
CA LYS A 138 -23.09 -5.94 -2.12
C LYS A 138 -22.34 -6.33 -0.84
N ALA A 139 -21.35 -5.53 -0.45
CA ALA A 139 -20.60 -5.75 0.77
C ALA A 139 -21.61 -5.94 1.91
N SER A 140 -21.75 -7.19 2.37
CA SER A 140 -22.41 -7.45 3.63
C SER A 140 -21.59 -6.72 4.67
N ALA A 141 -22.25 -5.95 5.54
CA ALA A 141 -21.59 -5.16 6.59
C ALA A 141 -20.62 -5.97 7.48
N ASN A 142 -20.66 -7.31 7.40
CA ASN A 142 -19.95 -8.23 8.27
C ASN A 142 -18.78 -9.00 7.62
N SER A 143 -18.30 -8.67 6.41
CA SER A 143 -17.06 -9.29 5.93
C SER A 143 -16.35 -8.52 4.82
N GLY A 144 -15.03 -8.40 4.94
CA GLY A 144 -14.14 -7.86 3.92
C GLY A 144 -13.73 -6.41 4.18
N HIS A 145 -13.12 -5.82 3.16
CA HIS A 145 -12.62 -4.46 3.22
C HIS A 145 -13.79 -3.44 3.24
N GLN A 146 -13.63 -2.38 4.02
CA GLN A 146 -14.61 -1.31 4.22
C GLN A 146 -14.06 -0.02 3.59
N TYR A 147 -14.93 0.75 2.93
CA TYR A 147 -14.53 1.82 2.01
C TYR A 147 -15.26 3.13 2.25
N ALA A 148 -14.55 4.24 2.07
CA ALA A 148 -15.10 5.57 1.91
C ALA A 148 -14.32 6.27 0.77
N VAL A 149 -14.86 6.16 -0.45
CA VAL A 149 -14.12 6.42 -1.70
C VAL A 149 -14.92 7.35 -2.61
N ALA A 150 -14.21 8.23 -3.32
CA ALA A 150 -14.70 8.95 -4.48
C ALA A 150 -14.10 8.34 -5.76
N SER A 151 -14.91 8.19 -6.80
CA SER A 151 -14.53 7.57 -8.08
C SER A 151 -14.85 8.51 -9.24
N SER A 152 -13.93 8.63 -10.19
CA SER A 152 -14.24 9.27 -11.47
C SER A 152 -15.21 8.41 -12.28
N ALA A 153 -15.87 9.04 -13.26
CA ALA A 153 -16.62 8.30 -14.27
C ALA A 153 -15.68 7.45 -15.14
N THR A 154 -16.19 6.40 -15.76
CA THR A 154 -15.42 5.64 -16.75
C THR A 154 -15.02 6.53 -17.92
N GLY A 155 -13.76 6.46 -18.33
CA GLY A 155 -13.18 7.30 -19.36
C GLY A 155 -11.77 6.87 -19.74
N ASN A 156 -10.98 7.83 -20.23
CA ASN A 156 -9.59 7.62 -20.61
C ASN A 156 -8.71 8.53 -19.76
N TYR A 157 -7.96 7.94 -18.83
CA TYR A 157 -7.12 8.69 -17.91
C TYR A 157 -5.66 8.28 -18.06
N TYR A 158 -4.79 9.28 -17.94
CA TYR A 158 -3.34 9.15 -18.07
C TYR A 158 -2.64 9.50 -16.75
N GLY A 159 -3.39 9.66 -15.67
CA GLY A 159 -2.85 9.97 -14.36
C GLY A 159 -3.81 10.72 -13.46
N THR A 160 -3.32 11.07 -12.28
CA THR A 160 -4.02 11.87 -11.28
C THR A 160 -3.02 12.54 -10.35
N GLU A 161 -3.38 13.74 -9.90
CA GLU A 161 -2.72 14.44 -8.79
C GLU A 161 -3.74 14.68 -7.68
N ALA A 162 -3.31 14.51 -6.42
CA ALA A 162 -4.11 14.91 -5.26
C ALA A 162 -3.22 15.18 -4.03
N ASN A 163 -3.65 16.10 -3.17
CA ASN A 163 -3.07 16.27 -1.84
C ASN A 163 -3.85 15.42 -0.84
N ILE A 164 -3.16 14.49 -0.19
CA ILE A 164 -3.72 13.59 0.79
C ILE A 164 -3.25 14.03 2.17
N ASN A 165 -4.21 14.31 3.05
CA ASN A 165 -3.89 14.68 4.42
C ASN A 165 -3.44 13.45 5.25
N LEU A 166 -2.48 13.64 6.14
CA LEU A 166 -1.81 12.56 6.88
C LEU A 166 -2.33 12.42 8.31
N TRP A 167 -2.75 11.22 8.70
CA TRP A 167 -3.20 10.87 10.05
C TRP A 167 -2.55 9.58 10.56
N LYS A 168 -2.70 9.34 11.87
CA LYS A 168 -2.33 8.08 12.54
C LYS A 168 -3.58 7.44 13.16
N PRO A 169 -4.43 6.79 12.36
CA PRO A 169 -5.62 6.12 12.87
C PRO A 169 -5.27 5.02 13.87
N MET A 170 -6.16 4.79 14.84
CA MET A 170 -6.12 3.63 15.71
C MET A 170 -6.60 2.38 14.94
N THR A 171 -5.88 1.28 15.07
CA THR A 171 -6.29 -0.05 14.58
C THR A 171 -6.66 -0.93 15.77
N GLU A 172 -7.84 -1.56 15.74
CA GLU A 172 -8.35 -2.40 16.84
C GLU A 172 -7.46 -3.63 17.08
N SER A 173 -6.93 -4.20 16.00
CA SER A 173 -6.05 -5.36 16.00
C SER A 173 -4.74 -5.05 15.25
N PRO A 174 -3.59 -5.61 15.65
CA PRO A 174 -2.34 -5.49 14.88
C PRO A 174 -2.44 -6.06 13.46
N GLN A 175 -3.39 -6.96 13.22
CA GLN A 175 -3.65 -7.55 11.90
C GLN A 175 -4.60 -6.71 11.05
N ASP A 176 -5.29 -5.72 11.62
CA ASP A 176 -6.06 -4.74 10.86
C ASP A 176 -5.12 -3.79 10.11
N PHE A 177 -5.61 -3.20 9.02
CA PHE A 177 -4.98 -2.03 8.44
C PHE A 177 -5.99 -0.94 8.11
N SER A 178 -5.49 0.29 8.12
CA SER A 178 -6.21 1.48 7.67
C SER A 178 -5.30 2.26 6.72
N LEU A 179 -5.82 2.61 5.55
CA LEU A 179 -5.06 3.33 4.54
C LEU A 179 -5.86 4.47 3.91
N THR A 180 -5.12 5.39 3.32
CA THR A 180 -5.65 6.39 2.38
C THR A 180 -4.82 6.34 1.12
N GLN A 181 -5.48 6.30 -0.04
CA GLN A 181 -4.77 6.15 -1.30
C GLN A 181 -5.52 6.74 -2.51
N LEU A 182 -4.79 6.75 -3.63
CA LEU A 182 -5.34 6.84 -4.97
C LEU A 182 -5.19 5.49 -5.68
N TRP A 183 -6.13 5.19 -6.57
CA TRP A 183 -6.11 4.02 -7.44
C TRP A 183 -6.18 4.46 -8.91
N VAL A 184 -5.22 4.03 -9.72
CA VAL A 184 -5.26 4.12 -11.18
C VAL A 184 -5.64 2.76 -11.73
N VAL A 185 -6.81 2.63 -12.36
CA VAL A 185 -7.42 1.32 -12.62
C VAL A 185 -7.79 1.11 -14.08
N ALA A 186 -7.55 -0.09 -14.61
CA ALA A 186 -8.04 -0.54 -15.91
C ALA A 186 -8.34 -2.03 -15.93
N GLY A 187 -9.37 -2.47 -16.65
CA GLY A 187 -9.82 -3.87 -16.69
C GLY A 187 -10.83 -4.20 -15.60
N PHE A 188 -11.12 -5.48 -15.40
CA PHE A 188 -12.17 -5.94 -14.47
C PHE A 188 -11.77 -7.17 -13.67
N TYR A 189 -12.32 -7.31 -12.46
CA TYR A 189 -12.15 -8.51 -11.64
C TYR A 189 -12.70 -9.77 -12.32
N SER A 190 -13.88 -9.68 -12.93
CA SER A 190 -14.59 -10.83 -13.54
C SER A 190 -13.80 -11.50 -14.67
N THR A 191 -12.99 -10.71 -15.39
CA THR A 191 -12.13 -11.17 -16.49
C THR A 191 -10.69 -11.46 -16.06
N ASN A 192 -10.36 -11.28 -14.77
CA ASN A 192 -9.01 -11.43 -14.22
C ASN A 192 -7.94 -10.58 -14.92
N ASP A 193 -8.33 -9.47 -15.55
CA ASP A 193 -7.45 -8.58 -16.29
C ASP A 193 -7.38 -7.19 -15.68
N LEU A 194 -7.89 -7.03 -14.46
CA LEU A 194 -7.77 -5.81 -13.67
C LEU A 194 -6.29 -5.49 -13.41
N ASN A 195 -5.92 -4.28 -13.75
CA ASN A 195 -4.64 -3.66 -13.47
C ASN A 195 -4.88 -2.51 -12.51
N THR A 196 -4.05 -2.42 -11.46
CA THR A 196 -4.06 -1.27 -10.56
C THR A 196 -2.65 -0.74 -10.33
N ILE A 197 -2.55 0.57 -10.15
CA ILE A 197 -1.46 1.25 -9.47
C ILE A 197 -2.07 1.97 -8.27
N GLU A 198 -1.47 1.78 -7.12
CA GLU A 198 -1.98 2.19 -5.82
C GLU A 198 -0.85 2.87 -5.03
N THR A 199 -1.13 4.06 -4.48
CA THR A 199 -0.17 4.76 -3.63
C THR A 199 -0.86 5.70 -2.65
N GLY A 200 -0.22 5.90 -1.50
CA GLY A 200 -0.70 6.77 -0.44
C GLY A 200 0.04 6.47 0.86
N TRP A 201 -0.67 6.53 1.97
CA TRP A 201 -0.15 6.14 3.27
C TRP A 201 -1.05 5.10 3.95
N GLN A 202 -0.45 4.24 4.76
CA GLN A 202 -1.18 3.24 5.53
C GLN A 202 -0.58 3.03 6.93
N VAL A 203 -1.43 2.66 7.88
CA VAL A 203 -1.05 2.12 9.19
C VAL A 203 -1.35 0.62 9.16
N TYR A 204 -0.32 -0.20 9.29
CA TYR A 204 -0.45 -1.66 9.23
C TYR A 204 0.59 -2.35 10.11
N GLN A 205 0.24 -2.59 11.37
CA GLN A 205 1.19 -3.01 12.41
C GLN A 205 1.81 -4.37 12.14
N SER A 206 1.04 -5.37 11.71
CA SER A 206 1.59 -6.68 11.37
C SER A 206 2.63 -6.60 10.24
N PHE A 207 2.44 -5.66 9.30
CA PHE A 207 3.37 -5.48 8.18
C PHE A 207 4.62 -4.67 8.55
N TYR A 208 4.50 -3.61 9.34
CA TYR A 208 5.63 -2.69 9.62
C TYR A 208 6.24 -2.81 11.02
N GLY A 209 5.54 -3.41 11.98
CA GLY A 209 5.99 -3.58 13.37
C GLY A 209 5.65 -2.41 14.27
N ASP A 210 5.06 -1.36 13.72
CA ASP A 210 4.61 -0.17 14.43
C ASP A 210 3.30 0.37 13.86
N ASN A 211 2.79 1.42 14.50
CA ASN A 211 1.54 2.07 14.08
C ASN A 211 1.80 3.41 13.37
N ASN A 212 3.02 3.63 12.88
CA ASN A 212 3.33 4.87 12.18
C ASN A 212 2.71 4.85 10.77
N PRO A 213 2.11 5.96 10.31
CA PRO A 213 1.62 6.01 8.94
C PRO A 213 2.82 5.99 7.99
N ARG A 214 2.80 5.07 7.03
CA ARG A 214 3.93 4.80 6.15
C ARG A 214 3.53 4.95 4.70
N LEU A 215 4.41 5.60 3.92
CA LEU A 215 4.28 5.66 2.47
C LEU A 215 4.18 4.23 1.94
N PHE A 216 3.24 3.96 1.06
CA PHE A 216 3.20 2.68 0.37
C PHE A 216 2.96 2.83 -1.12
N ILE A 217 3.37 1.79 -1.84
CA ILE A 217 2.94 1.54 -3.21
C ILE A 217 2.42 0.11 -3.32
N TYR A 218 1.51 -0.11 -4.26
CA TYR A 218 1.04 -1.43 -4.67
C TYR A 218 0.73 -1.38 -6.18
N TRP A 219 0.86 -2.51 -6.87
CA TRP A 219 0.38 -2.64 -8.24
C TRP A 219 0.01 -4.09 -8.54
N THR A 220 -0.93 -4.32 -9.45
CA THR A 220 -1.23 -5.65 -10.00
C THR A 220 -1.57 -5.54 -11.48
N ARG A 221 -1.45 -6.63 -12.23
CA ARG A 221 -1.87 -6.74 -13.64
C ARG A 221 -2.92 -7.83 -13.89
N ASP A 222 -3.30 -8.57 -12.85
CA ASP A 222 -4.05 -9.81 -12.96
C ASP A 222 -5.09 -9.98 -11.83
N ALA A 223 -5.72 -8.86 -11.44
CA ALA A 223 -6.72 -8.84 -10.38
C ALA A 223 -6.22 -9.49 -9.07
N TYR A 224 -4.98 -9.17 -8.67
CA TYR A 224 -4.36 -9.61 -7.42
C TYR A 224 -4.18 -11.13 -7.30
N LYS A 225 -4.23 -11.87 -8.43
CA LYS A 225 -4.11 -13.33 -8.42
C LYS A 225 -2.69 -13.80 -8.19
N SER A 226 -1.77 -13.39 -9.06
CA SER A 226 -0.37 -13.81 -9.01
C SER A 226 0.60 -12.63 -8.92
N THR A 227 0.17 -11.43 -9.34
CA THR A 227 0.99 -10.23 -9.29
C THR A 227 0.55 -9.25 -8.21
N GLY A 228 1.55 -8.55 -7.68
CA GLY A 228 1.38 -7.48 -6.70
C GLY A 228 1.77 -7.88 -5.29
N CYS A 229 2.51 -6.99 -4.65
CA CYS A 229 2.68 -6.93 -3.22
C CYS A 229 3.11 -5.53 -2.82
N TYR A 230 2.98 -5.21 -1.53
CA TYR A 230 3.32 -3.90 -1.01
C TYR A 230 4.79 -3.57 -1.20
N ASN A 231 5.04 -2.33 -1.61
CA ASN A 231 6.36 -1.70 -1.69
C ASN A 231 7.28 -2.43 -2.68
N LEU A 232 8.59 -2.36 -2.45
CA LEU A 232 9.62 -2.96 -3.31
C LEU A 232 9.78 -4.48 -3.13
N ARG A 233 8.81 -5.16 -2.50
CA ARG A 233 8.89 -6.61 -2.27
C ARG A 233 8.59 -7.43 -3.50
N CYS A 234 7.83 -6.85 -4.42
CA CYS A 234 7.56 -7.44 -5.72
C CYS A 234 8.34 -6.65 -6.76
N PRO A 235 9.00 -7.35 -7.69
CA PRO A 235 9.79 -6.68 -8.70
C PRO A 235 8.85 -6.01 -9.70
N GLY A 236 9.09 -4.76 -10.08
CA GLY A 236 8.30 -4.06 -11.11
C GLY A 236 8.31 -2.54 -11.01
N PHE A 237 8.51 -1.97 -9.81
CA PHE A 237 8.72 -0.54 -9.65
C PHE A 237 10.21 -0.21 -9.69
N VAL A 238 10.61 0.68 -10.60
CA VAL A 238 11.98 1.17 -10.73
C VAL A 238 12.07 2.51 -9.99
N GLN A 239 12.65 2.50 -8.79
CA GLN A 239 12.96 3.70 -8.03
C GLN A 239 14.23 4.35 -8.58
N THR A 240 14.24 5.68 -8.69
CA THR A 240 15.39 6.46 -9.19
C THR A 240 15.90 7.48 -8.19
N ASN A 241 15.07 7.87 -7.22
CA ASN A 241 15.40 8.85 -6.20
C ASN A 241 16.02 8.21 -4.94
N ASN A 242 16.96 8.93 -4.31
CA ASN A 242 17.70 8.50 -3.12
C ASN A 242 17.25 9.16 -1.79
N GLN A 243 16.16 9.94 -1.82
CA GLN A 243 15.68 10.76 -0.71
C GLN A 243 14.48 10.16 0.02
N ILE A 244 13.64 9.36 -0.66
CA ILE A 244 12.42 8.78 -0.09
C ILE A 244 12.52 7.25 -0.08
N ALA A 245 12.39 6.64 1.09
CA ALA A 245 12.28 5.20 1.27
C ALA A 245 10.81 4.76 1.18
N ILE A 246 10.47 3.93 0.20
CA ILE A 246 9.12 3.33 0.14
C ILE A 246 8.92 2.43 1.37
N GLY A 247 7.79 2.63 2.07
CA GLY A 247 7.51 1.99 3.36
C GLY A 247 8.11 2.69 4.57
N GLY A 248 8.84 3.79 4.41
CA GLY A 248 9.33 4.60 5.53
C GLY A 248 8.20 5.40 6.19
N ALA A 249 8.33 5.62 7.50
CA ALA A 249 7.35 6.36 8.31
C ALA A 249 7.28 7.83 7.91
N LEU A 250 6.06 8.37 7.83
CA LEU A 250 5.76 9.74 7.45
C LEU A 250 5.47 10.60 8.68
N SER A 251 6.02 11.81 8.71
CA SER A 251 5.83 12.76 9.81
C SER A 251 6.02 14.22 9.36
N PRO A 252 5.44 15.20 10.08
CA PRO A 252 4.51 15.06 11.21
C PRO A 252 3.08 14.68 10.78
N GLN A 253 2.27 14.19 11.72
CA GLN A 253 0.86 13.83 11.47
C GLN A 253 -0.10 14.96 11.86
N SER A 254 -1.26 15.02 11.21
CA SER A 254 -2.32 15.98 11.52
C SER A 254 -2.91 15.74 12.93
N ALA A 255 -3.44 16.79 13.53
CA ALA A 255 -4.08 16.74 14.86
C ALA A 255 -5.51 17.27 14.81
N TYR A 256 -6.40 16.67 15.61
CA TYR A 256 -7.80 17.10 15.70
C TYR A 256 -7.90 18.53 16.23
N GLY A 257 -8.52 19.42 15.45
CA GLY A 257 -8.61 20.85 15.75
C GLY A 257 -7.27 21.60 15.71
N GLY A 258 -6.20 20.96 15.22
CA GLY A 258 -4.84 21.50 15.22
C GLY A 258 -4.21 21.53 13.82
N SER A 259 -2.87 21.53 13.78
CA SER A 259 -2.10 21.54 12.54
C SER A 259 -2.48 20.39 11.62
N GLN A 260 -2.60 20.69 10.32
CA GLN A 260 -2.89 19.72 9.28
C GLN A 260 -1.66 19.57 8.37
N TYR A 261 -1.33 18.34 8.03
CA TYR A 261 -0.20 18.01 7.16
C TYR A 261 -0.65 17.14 6.00
N GLU A 262 -0.05 17.35 4.84
CA GLU A 262 -0.48 16.75 3.58
C GLU A 262 0.71 16.30 2.74
N VAL A 263 0.47 15.31 1.89
CA VAL A 263 1.43 14.85 0.89
C VAL A 263 0.76 14.91 -0.48
N CYS A 264 1.40 15.61 -1.41
CA CYS A 264 0.99 15.59 -2.81
C CYS A 264 1.46 14.30 -3.47
N PHE A 265 0.53 13.57 -4.08
CA PHE A 265 0.82 12.38 -4.88
C PHE A 265 0.42 12.66 -6.32
N LEU A 266 1.35 12.41 -7.25
CA LEU A 266 1.09 12.48 -8.68
C LEU A 266 1.52 11.15 -9.30
N VAL A 267 0.57 10.47 -9.94
CA VAL A 267 0.83 9.31 -10.80
C VAL A 267 0.43 9.69 -12.21
N TRP A 268 1.33 9.57 -13.19
CA TRP A 268 1.01 9.87 -14.58
C TRP A 268 1.78 8.98 -15.55
N LYS A 269 1.22 8.82 -16.74
CA LYS A 269 1.83 8.11 -17.84
C LYS A 269 2.69 9.09 -18.63
N ASP A 270 4.00 8.93 -18.53
CA ASP A 270 4.97 9.77 -19.22
C ASP A 270 4.80 9.66 -20.74
N PRO A 271 4.56 10.77 -21.47
CA PRO A 271 4.22 10.70 -22.89
C PRO A 271 5.37 10.23 -23.78
N GLY A 272 6.63 10.44 -23.38
CA GLY A 272 7.79 10.01 -24.14
C GLY A 272 8.09 8.52 -24.02
N SER A 273 8.10 7.98 -22.80
CA SER A 273 8.43 6.56 -22.56
C SER A 273 7.22 5.63 -22.47
N GLY A 274 6.03 6.18 -22.18
CA GLY A 274 4.84 5.43 -21.80
C GLY A 274 4.86 4.86 -20.38
N ASN A 275 5.94 5.06 -19.60
CA ASN A 275 6.04 4.54 -18.24
C ASN A 275 5.13 5.30 -17.28
N TRP A 276 4.62 4.63 -16.25
CA TRP A 276 3.83 5.27 -15.20
C TRP A 276 4.75 5.81 -14.11
N TRP A 277 4.95 7.11 -14.06
CA TRP A 277 5.76 7.77 -13.05
C TRP A 277 4.96 8.05 -11.79
N LEU A 278 5.67 8.01 -10.66
CA LEU A 278 5.20 8.41 -9.33
C LEU A 278 6.05 9.56 -8.84
N GLN A 279 5.39 10.65 -8.46
CA GLN A 279 5.96 11.77 -7.72
C GLN A 279 5.27 11.86 -6.34
N VAL A 280 6.09 12.04 -5.30
CA VAL A 280 5.63 12.18 -3.91
C VAL A 280 6.22 13.45 -3.32
N GLY A 281 5.38 14.37 -2.87
CA GLY A 281 5.82 15.64 -2.28
C GLY A 281 6.68 16.49 -3.24
N GLY A 282 6.41 16.43 -4.54
CA GLY A 282 7.22 17.12 -5.56
C GLY A 282 8.51 16.40 -5.98
N ILE A 283 8.80 15.22 -5.41
CA ILE A 283 9.99 14.43 -5.74
C ILE A 283 9.61 13.29 -6.66
N ASP A 284 10.16 13.27 -7.87
CA ASP A 284 10.03 12.14 -8.81
C ASP A 284 10.69 10.90 -8.20
N LEU A 285 9.87 9.96 -7.71
CA LEU A 285 10.33 8.83 -6.93
C LEU A 285 10.84 7.70 -7.84
N GLY A 286 10.12 7.44 -8.92
CA GLY A 286 10.39 6.34 -9.85
C GLY A 286 9.17 6.03 -10.71
N TYR A 287 9.16 4.87 -11.34
CA TYR A 287 8.12 4.50 -12.29
C TYR A 287 7.87 2.99 -12.38
N TRP A 288 6.68 2.63 -12.84
CA TRP A 288 6.36 1.31 -13.34
C TRP A 288 6.51 1.29 -14.87
N PRO A 289 7.39 0.44 -15.42
CA PRO A 289 7.49 0.28 -16.87
C PRO A 289 6.18 -0.19 -17.48
N SER A 290 5.75 0.42 -18.59
CA SER A 290 4.47 0.07 -19.22
C SER A 290 4.34 -1.40 -19.61
N SER A 291 5.48 -2.04 -19.93
CA SER A 291 5.59 -3.43 -20.35
C SER A 291 5.17 -4.46 -19.29
N ILE A 292 5.13 -4.08 -18.01
CA ILE A 292 4.68 -4.99 -16.94
C ILE A 292 3.15 -5.08 -16.88
N PHE A 293 2.42 -4.16 -17.51
CA PHE A 293 0.95 -4.14 -17.48
C PHE A 293 0.33 -4.81 -18.72
N THR A 294 -0.97 -5.11 -18.63
CA THR A 294 -1.78 -5.55 -19.79
C THR A 294 -2.68 -4.41 -20.26
N ARG A 295 -3.49 -3.86 -19.36
CA ARG A 295 -4.47 -2.80 -19.65
C ARG A 295 -3.86 -1.41 -19.44
N LEU A 296 -3.21 -1.19 -18.28
CA LEU A 296 -2.50 0.06 -17.98
C LEU A 296 -1.30 0.31 -18.92
N ALA A 297 -0.87 -0.70 -19.69
CA ALA A 297 0.09 -0.49 -20.78
C ALA A 297 -0.36 0.64 -21.73
N ASN A 298 -1.68 0.77 -21.93
CA ASN A 298 -2.28 1.83 -22.74
C ASN A 298 -2.71 3.04 -21.91
N ARG A 299 -3.67 2.88 -20.99
CA ARG A 299 -4.27 3.97 -20.19
C ARG A 299 -5.15 3.41 -19.07
N ALA A 300 -5.58 4.26 -18.15
CA ALA A 300 -6.55 3.92 -17.12
C ALA A 300 -8.01 4.14 -17.60
N SER A 301 -8.92 3.33 -17.08
CA SER A 301 -10.37 3.41 -17.33
C SER A 301 -11.09 4.30 -16.33
N TYR A 302 -10.60 4.39 -15.10
CA TYR A 302 -11.11 5.28 -14.05
C TYR A 302 -10.05 5.47 -12.96
N ILE A 303 -10.25 6.48 -12.14
CA ILE A 303 -9.40 6.83 -11.00
C ILE A 303 -10.27 6.87 -9.75
N GLN A 304 -9.73 6.40 -8.62
CA GLN A 304 -10.39 6.49 -7.32
C GLN A 304 -9.48 7.13 -6.28
N TRP A 305 -10.08 7.72 -5.25
CA TRP A 305 -9.40 8.34 -4.12
C TRP A 305 -10.20 8.07 -2.84
N GLY A 306 -9.52 7.85 -1.72
CA GLY A 306 -10.19 7.70 -0.43
C GLY A 306 -9.56 6.70 0.52
N GLY A 307 -10.35 6.24 1.47
CA GLY A 307 -9.91 5.36 2.56
C GLY A 307 -10.41 3.93 2.42
N GLU A 308 -9.63 3.02 2.99
CA GLU A 308 -9.91 1.59 3.07
C GLU A 308 -9.47 1.07 4.44
N VAL A 309 -10.34 0.28 5.07
CA VAL A 309 -10.06 -0.46 6.31
C VAL A 309 -10.27 -1.93 6.03
N ALA A 310 -9.30 -2.78 6.38
CA ALA A 310 -9.50 -4.22 6.35
C ALA A 310 -9.35 -4.79 7.75
N PRO A 311 -10.45 -5.26 8.36
CA PRO A 311 -10.40 -5.95 9.64
C PRO A 311 -9.86 -7.38 9.49
N SER A 312 -9.16 -7.86 10.51
CA SER A 312 -8.66 -9.24 10.56
C SER A 312 -9.72 -10.28 10.89
N GLU A 313 -10.81 -9.85 11.53
CA GLU A 313 -11.94 -10.70 11.91
C GLU A 313 -13.22 -10.30 11.14
N ASN A 314 -14.12 -11.27 10.96
CA ASN A 314 -15.44 -10.99 10.38
C ASN A 314 -16.30 -10.22 11.37
N GLY A 315 -16.85 -9.09 10.95
CA GLY A 315 -17.71 -8.24 11.78
C GLY A 315 -17.33 -6.77 11.67
N GLN A 316 -17.96 -5.95 12.50
CA GLN A 316 -17.67 -4.52 12.55
C GLN A 316 -16.47 -4.27 13.47
N THR A 317 -15.41 -3.66 12.92
CA THR A 317 -14.18 -3.29 13.65
C THR A 317 -14.27 -1.90 14.25
N SER A 318 -13.56 -1.68 15.36
CA SER A 318 -13.30 -0.34 15.92
C SER A 318 -12.10 0.38 15.28
N THR A 319 -11.49 -0.21 14.24
CA THR A 319 -10.41 0.42 13.48
C THR A 319 -10.90 1.71 12.82
N GLN A 320 -10.12 2.78 12.99
CA GLN A 320 -10.43 4.09 12.46
C GLN A 320 -10.00 4.21 11.00
N MET A 321 -10.79 4.89 10.19
CA MET A 321 -10.39 5.32 8.84
C MET A 321 -9.99 6.79 8.86
N GLY A 322 -8.83 7.11 8.28
CA GLY A 322 -8.34 8.49 8.20
C GLY A 322 -8.07 9.06 9.60
N SER A 323 -8.80 10.10 9.99
CA SER A 323 -8.73 10.72 11.32
C SER A 323 -9.54 9.98 12.37
N GLY A 324 -10.37 9.01 11.98
CA GLY A 324 -11.36 8.38 12.86
C GLY A 324 -12.64 9.19 13.04
N HIS A 325 -12.77 10.34 12.37
CA HIS A 325 -13.93 11.23 12.45
C HIS A 325 -14.74 11.24 11.15
N PHE A 326 -16.03 11.56 11.28
CA PHE A 326 -16.93 11.62 10.13
C PHE A 326 -16.67 12.85 9.26
N PRO A 327 -16.91 12.75 7.94
CA PRO A 327 -16.70 13.85 7.00
C PRO A 327 -17.49 15.12 7.32
N SER A 328 -18.63 15.01 8.01
CA SER A 328 -19.45 16.15 8.44
C SER A 328 -18.75 17.09 9.42
N GLU A 329 -17.66 16.65 10.07
CA GLU A 329 -16.88 17.51 10.95
C GLU A 329 -15.96 18.50 10.20
N GLY A 330 -15.71 18.25 8.90
CA GLY A 330 -14.99 19.18 8.02
C GLY A 330 -13.50 19.37 8.33
N PHE A 331 -12.94 20.45 7.78
CA PHE A 331 -11.51 20.73 7.84
C PHE A 331 -10.99 20.88 9.28
N GLY A 332 -9.79 20.35 9.53
CA GLY A 332 -9.16 20.33 10.85
C GLY A 332 -9.57 19.14 11.72
N LYS A 333 -10.60 18.37 11.32
CA LYS A 333 -11.17 17.27 12.12
C LYS A 333 -11.33 15.99 11.30
N ALA A 334 -12.02 16.07 10.18
CA ALA A 334 -12.18 14.97 9.25
C ALA A 334 -10.93 14.79 8.38
N SER A 335 -10.70 13.57 7.92
CA SER A 335 -9.73 13.33 6.86
C SER A 335 -10.22 13.90 5.53
N TYR A 336 -9.28 14.34 4.70
CA TYR A 336 -9.59 14.89 3.40
C TYR A 336 -8.54 14.57 2.34
N ILE A 337 -9.01 14.62 1.09
CA ILE A 337 -8.19 14.67 -0.11
C ILE A 337 -8.65 15.90 -0.89
N ARG A 338 -7.74 16.80 -1.25
CA ARG A 338 -8.06 18.06 -1.95
C ARG A 338 -7.18 18.27 -3.17
N ASN A 339 -7.57 19.23 -4.01
CA ASN A 339 -6.99 19.45 -5.33
C ASN A 339 -6.98 18.16 -6.16
N ILE A 340 -8.10 17.44 -6.15
CA ILE A 340 -8.25 16.20 -6.91
C ILE A 340 -8.30 16.55 -8.40
N GLN A 341 -7.28 16.11 -9.13
CA GLN A 341 -7.12 16.35 -10.56
C GLN A 341 -6.84 15.03 -11.29
N THR A 342 -7.20 14.98 -12.56
CA THR A 342 -6.85 13.89 -13.48
C THR A 342 -5.98 14.39 -14.62
N VAL A 343 -5.14 13.52 -15.15
CA VAL A 343 -4.30 13.79 -16.33
C VAL A 343 -4.97 13.21 -17.58
N ASP A 344 -5.10 14.01 -18.62
CA ASP A 344 -5.68 13.61 -19.90
C ASP A 344 -4.63 13.15 -20.94
N SER A 345 -5.08 12.80 -22.15
CA SER A 345 -4.21 12.33 -23.23
C SER A 345 -3.25 13.38 -23.78
N SER A 346 -3.50 14.67 -23.54
CA SER A 346 -2.59 15.77 -23.88
C SER A 346 -1.51 15.99 -22.82
N ASN A 347 -1.49 15.14 -21.78
CA ASN A 347 -0.66 15.29 -20.59
C ASN A 347 -1.00 16.59 -19.84
N SER A 348 -2.27 16.97 -19.78
CA SER A 348 -2.76 18.15 -19.05
C SER A 348 -3.52 17.74 -17.80
N LEU A 349 -3.29 18.46 -16.70
CA LEU A 349 -4.03 18.36 -15.45
C LEU A 349 -5.34 19.12 -15.54
N SER A 350 -6.40 18.53 -15.00
CA SER A 350 -7.72 19.17 -14.90
C SER A 350 -8.44 18.68 -13.64
N SER A 351 -9.18 19.56 -12.99
CA SER A 351 -9.99 19.21 -11.82
C SER A 351 -10.93 18.06 -12.14
N ALA A 352 -10.97 17.06 -11.26
CA ALA A 352 -11.91 15.96 -11.40
C ALA A 352 -13.33 16.45 -11.10
N ASN A 353 -14.28 16.14 -11.96
CA ASN A 353 -15.68 16.57 -11.82
C ASN A 353 -16.62 15.36 -11.84
N GLY A 354 -17.81 15.50 -11.26
CA GLY A 354 -18.84 14.45 -11.30
C GLY A 354 -18.44 13.16 -10.58
N LEU A 355 -17.76 13.27 -9.44
CA LEU A 355 -17.29 12.12 -8.67
C LEU A 355 -18.46 11.31 -8.09
N SER A 356 -18.43 10.00 -8.28
CA SER A 356 -19.36 9.06 -7.64
C SER A 356 -18.82 8.63 -6.29
N LEU A 357 -19.70 8.49 -5.29
CA LEU A 357 -19.32 8.11 -3.93
C LEU A 357 -19.57 6.63 -3.66
N ILE A 358 -18.64 5.97 -2.97
CA ILE A 358 -18.69 4.56 -2.58
C ILE A 358 -18.45 4.46 -1.08
N ASN A 359 -19.52 4.15 -0.34
CA ASN A 359 -19.55 4.02 1.12
C ASN A 359 -20.60 2.98 1.54
N PRO A 360 -20.29 1.67 1.44
CA PRO A 360 -21.27 0.61 1.72
C PRO A 360 -21.83 0.62 3.15
N THR A 361 -21.06 1.16 4.11
CA THR A 361 -21.41 1.23 5.53
C THR A 361 -21.31 2.67 6.07
N PRO A 362 -22.20 3.59 5.63
CA PRO A 362 -22.06 5.03 5.86
C PRO A 362 -22.12 5.44 7.33
N ASN A 363 -22.73 4.61 8.19
CA ASN A 363 -22.75 4.83 9.64
C ASN A 363 -21.43 4.46 10.33
N CYS A 364 -20.51 3.76 9.65
CA CYS A 364 -19.22 3.34 10.17
C CYS A 364 -18.10 4.17 9.55
N TYR A 365 -18.14 4.29 8.21
CA TYR A 365 -17.25 5.14 7.42
C TYR A 365 -18.03 5.82 6.32
N ASN A 366 -17.82 7.12 6.18
CA ASN A 366 -18.60 7.93 5.26
C ASN A 366 -17.69 8.81 4.40
N VAL A 367 -18.24 9.32 3.31
CA VAL A 367 -17.54 10.20 2.37
C VAL A 367 -18.49 11.29 1.89
N GLN A 368 -17.94 12.49 1.72
CA GLN A 368 -18.63 13.65 1.14
C GLN A 368 -17.67 14.36 0.19
N THR A 369 -18.18 14.89 -0.92
CA THR A 369 -17.39 15.67 -1.88
C THR A 369 -17.84 17.11 -1.92
N GLY A 370 -16.95 17.98 -2.41
CA GLY A 370 -17.24 19.37 -2.67
C GLY A 370 -16.33 19.93 -3.76
N THR A 371 -16.68 21.12 -4.21
CA THR A 371 -15.83 21.92 -5.11
C THR A 371 -15.72 23.32 -4.54
N SER A 372 -14.56 23.92 -4.71
CA SER A 372 -14.27 25.28 -4.25
C SER A 372 -13.45 26.01 -5.30
N SER A 373 -13.71 27.32 -5.44
CA SER A 373 -12.94 28.20 -6.33
C SER A 373 -11.61 28.67 -5.72
N ASN A 374 -11.35 28.35 -4.44
CA ASN A 374 -10.07 28.62 -3.79
C ASN A 374 -9.08 27.45 -3.99
N ASP A 375 -7.97 27.45 -3.23
CA ASP A 375 -6.91 26.45 -3.31
C ASP A 375 -7.30 25.02 -2.88
N TRP A 376 -8.58 24.73 -2.64
CA TRP A 376 -9.09 23.38 -2.41
C TRP A 376 -9.49 22.65 -3.69
N GLY A 377 -9.88 23.37 -4.74
CA GLY A 377 -10.37 22.78 -5.98
C GLY A 377 -11.50 21.77 -5.74
N THR A 378 -11.45 20.63 -6.43
CA THR A 378 -12.27 19.45 -6.09
C THR A 378 -11.68 18.75 -4.88
N TYR A 379 -12.51 18.44 -3.89
CA TYR A 379 -12.09 17.76 -2.68
C TYR A 379 -13.12 16.74 -2.17
N MET A 380 -12.68 15.90 -1.25
CA MET A 380 -13.51 15.02 -0.46
C MET A 380 -13.10 15.07 1.01
N PHE A 381 -14.09 14.98 1.89
CA PHE A 381 -13.89 14.54 3.27
C PHE A 381 -14.30 13.07 3.37
N TYR A 382 -13.58 12.30 4.16
CA TYR A 382 -13.87 10.88 4.38
C TYR A 382 -13.40 10.44 5.76
N GLY A 383 -13.85 9.25 6.17
CA GLY A 383 -13.39 8.61 7.40
C GLY A 383 -14.54 8.16 8.28
N GLY A 384 -14.19 7.77 9.49
CA GLY A 384 -15.13 7.34 10.51
C GLY A 384 -14.47 6.47 11.58
N PRO A 385 -15.13 6.30 12.73
CA PRO A 385 -14.55 5.61 13.88
C PRO A 385 -14.64 4.08 13.78
N GLY A 386 -15.26 3.54 12.73
CA GLY A 386 -15.64 2.13 12.70
C GLY A 386 -16.85 1.89 13.59
N ARG A 387 -16.80 0.88 14.45
CA ARG A 387 -17.89 0.47 15.36
C ARG A 387 -18.30 1.61 16.28
N ASN A 388 -19.60 1.94 16.30
CA ASN A 388 -20.18 3.01 17.11
C ASN A 388 -21.69 2.78 17.34
N SER A 389 -22.37 3.66 18.08
CA SER A 389 -23.79 3.48 18.40
C SER A 389 -24.73 3.40 17.18
N ASN A 390 -24.36 4.01 16.05
CA ASN A 390 -25.12 3.96 14.79
C ASN A 390 -24.59 2.87 13.82
N CYS A 391 -23.49 2.23 14.18
CA CYS A 391 -22.86 1.11 13.46
C CYS A 391 -22.38 0.07 14.50
N PRO A 392 -23.31 -0.70 15.09
CA PRO A 392 -23.03 -1.60 16.21
C PRO A 392 -22.20 -2.82 15.83
#